data_AF-A0A431I3E2-F1
#
_entry.id   AF-A0A431I3E2-F1
#
_cell.length_a   1.000
_cell.length_b   1.000
_cell.length_c   1.000
_cell.angle_alpha   90.00
_cell.angle_beta   90.00
_cell.angle_gamma   90.00
#
_symmetry.space_group_name_H-M   'P 1'
#
loop_
_entity.id
_entity.type
_entity.pdbx_description
1 polymer ?
#
loop_
_entity_poly.entity_id
_entity_poly.type
_entity_poly.pdbx_seq_one_letter_code
_entity_poly.pdbx_strand_id
1 'polypeptide(L)'
;MNKPVKTEEVKQPSIVFNYASILLILLGLGLFYGLNTNVWLKWGIFIASLVAGVGTFFFLAPMGINLHGYVRDSYRELQKVVWPTRKETVQFTWIVFLFVIVLGLFLWAVDSSLAWLLYGVILGKGS
;
A
#
# COMPACT_ATOMS: atom_id res chain seq x y z
N MET A 1 42.33 6.04 -2.12
CA MET A 1 42.33 4.60 -1.79
C MET A 1 41.10 4.32 -0.93
N ASN A 2 39.99 3.91 -1.56
CA ASN A 2 38.75 3.63 -0.82
C ASN A 2 38.95 2.34 -0.03
N LYS A 3 38.85 2.40 1.29
CA LYS A 3 38.94 1.20 2.13
C LYS A 3 37.74 0.31 1.76
N PRO A 4 37.91 -1.00 1.52
CA PRO A 4 36.75 -1.86 1.31
C PRO A 4 35.87 -1.75 2.55
N VAL A 5 34.59 -1.46 2.33
CA VAL A 5 33.58 -1.51 3.39
C VAL A 5 33.73 -2.89 4.02
N LYS A 6 34.14 -2.94 5.29
CA LYS A 6 34.08 -4.17 6.06
C LYS A 6 32.60 -4.45 6.23
N THR A 7 32.06 -5.29 5.36
CA THR A 7 30.78 -5.92 5.59
C THR A 7 30.98 -6.75 6.84
N GLU A 8 30.62 -6.21 8.01
CA GLU A 8 30.51 -7.04 9.19
C GLU A 8 29.53 -8.15 8.81
N GLU A 9 29.99 -9.40 8.80
CA GLU A 9 29.11 -10.57 8.71
C GLU A 9 28.21 -10.52 9.95
N VAL A 10 27.12 -9.76 9.84
CA VAL A 10 26.01 -9.87 10.77
C VAL A 10 25.61 -11.32 10.71
N LYS A 11 25.89 -12.06 11.78
CA LYS A 11 25.54 -13.47 11.95
C LYS A 11 24.03 -13.59 11.73
N GLN A 12 23.63 -13.82 10.48
CA GLN A 12 22.24 -13.82 10.12
C GLN A 12 21.61 -14.98 10.86
N PRO A 13 20.51 -14.76 11.61
CA PRO A 13 19.75 -15.89 12.11
C PRO A 13 19.40 -16.77 10.92
N SER A 14 19.39 -18.09 11.10
CA SER A 14 19.07 -18.98 9.99
C SER A 14 17.65 -18.69 9.50
N ILE A 15 17.42 -18.75 8.19
CA ILE A 15 16.09 -18.58 7.56
C ILE A 15 15.02 -19.48 8.17
N VAL A 16 15.44 -20.55 8.85
CA VAL A 16 14.64 -21.47 9.65
C VAL A 16 13.76 -20.74 10.66
N PHE A 17 14.22 -19.64 11.26
CA PHE A 17 13.43 -18.87 12.22
C PHE A 17 12.21 -18.18 11.58
N ASN A 18 12.26 -17.81 10.28
CA ASN A 18 11.09 -17.30 9.56
C ASN A 18 10.00 -18.38 9.47
N TYR A 19 10.39 -19.57 9.00
CA TYR A 19 9.48 -20.71 8.87
C TYR A 19 8.94 -21.18 10.22
N ALA A 20 9.75 -21.12 11.28
CA ALA A 20 9.34 -21.45 12.64
C ALA A 20 8.22 -20.53 13.15
N SER A 21 8.30 -19.22 12.88
CA SER A 21 7.25 -18.26 13.29
C SER A 21 5.91 -18.54 12.60
N ILE A 22 5.93 -18.86 11.31
CA ILE A 22 4.74 -19.25 10.52
C ILE A 22 4.18 -20.57 11.06
N LEU A 23 5.05 -21.54 11.30
CA LEU A 23 4.67 -22.86 11.82
C LEU A 23 4.04 -22.77 13.22
N LEU A 24 4.54 -21.89 14.09
CA LEU A 24 3.95 -21.64 15.41
C LEU A 24 2.51 -21.09 15.33
N ILE A 25 2.26 -20.15 14.40
CA ILE A 25 0.92 -19.59 14.18
C ILE A 25 -0.03 -20.65 13.59
N LEU A 26 0.45 -21.43 12.62
CA LEU A 26 -0.32 -22.53 12.03
C LEU A 26 -0.63 -23.62 13.05
N LEU A 27 0.31 -23.94 13.93
CA LEU A 27 0.12 -24.90 15.02
C LEU A 27 -0.91 -24.36 16.04
N GLY A 28 -0.85 -23.07 16.37
CA GLY A 28 -1.86 -22.41 17.20
C GLY A 28 -3.28 -22.47 16.62
N LEU A 29 -3.41 -22.24 15.31
CA LEU A 29 -4.68 -22.40 14.60
C LEU A 29 -5.14 -23.87 14.57
N GLY A 30 -4.23 -24.81 14.33
CA GLY A 30 -4.52 -26.24 14.35
C GLY A 30 -5.02 -26.72 15.72
N LEU A 31 -4.40 -26.26 16.81
CA LEU A 31 -4.85 -26.57 18.17
C LEU A 31 -6.21 -25.94 18.50
N PHE A 32 -6.48 -24.73 18.01
CA PHE A 32 -7.78 -24.08 18.21
C PHE A 32 -8.95 -24.90 17.62
N TYR A 33 -8.77 -25.44 16.41
CA TYR A 33 -9.79 -26.25 15.74
C TYR A 33 -9.81 -27.72 16.20
N GLY A 34 -8.65 -28.32 16.47
CA GLY A 34 -8.54 -29.76 16.75
C GLY A 34 -8.93 -30.17 18.17
N LEU A 35 -8.79 -29.28 19.16
CA LEU A 35 -9.21 -29.59 20.53
C LEU A 35 -10.71 -29.34 20.70
N ASN A 36 -11.45 -30.26 21.33
CA ASN A 36 -12.86 -30.09 21.67
C ASN A 36 -13.07 -29.77 23.16
N THR A 37 -12.32 -28.77 23.65
CA THR A 37 -12.27 -28.33 25.05
C THR A 37 -12.98 -26.99 25.25
N ASN A 38 -13.00 -26.49 26.49
CA ASN A 38 -13.53 -25.17 26.86
C ASN A 38 -13.07 -24.04 25.93
N VAL A 39 -14.02 -23.23 25.47
CA VAL A 39 -13.82 -22.13 24.51
C VAL A 39 -12.75 -21.14 24.98
N TRP A 40 -12.75 -20.80 26.27
CA TRP A 40 -11.75 -19.89 26.87
C TRP A 40 -10.31 -20.41 26.75
N LEU A 41 -10.11 -21.71 26.90
CA LEU A 41 -8.78 -22.32 26.80
C LEU A 41 -8.25 -22.25 25.35
N LYS A 42 -9.13 -22.43 24.36
CA LYS A 42 -8.79 -22.32 22.93
C LYS A 42 -8.30 -20.92 22.57
N TRP A 43 -9.02 -19.89 23.01
CA TRP A 43 -8.61 -18.49 22.82
C TRP A 43 -7.28 -18.19 23.53
N GLY A 44 -7.07 -18.74 24.73
CA GLY A 44 -5.79 -18.62 25.43
C GLY A 44 -4.61 -19.19 24.64
N ILE A 45 -4.74 -20.41 24.11
CA ILE A 45 -3.71 -21.07 23.30
C ILE A 45 -3.46 -20.30 21.99
N PHE A 46 -4.52 -19.84 21.34
CA PHE A 46 -4.40 -19.07 20.11
C PHE A 46 -3.66 -17.75 20.34
N ILE A 47 -4.05 -16.97 21.35
CA ILE A 47 -3.38 -15.70 21.68
C ILE A 47 -1.92 -15.95 22.08
N ALA A 48 -1.64 -16.99 22.88
CA ALA A 48 -0.27 -17.33 23.25
C ALA A 48 0.58 -17.68 22.02
N SER A 49 0.04 -18.45 21.08
CA SER A 49 0.73 -18.81 19.83
C SER A 49 0.96 -17.59 18.92
N LEU A 50 0.01 -16.66 18.88
CA LEU A 50 0.12 -15.42 18.11
C LEU A 50 1.21 -14.52 18.69
N VAL A 51 1.21 -14.31 20.01
CA VAL A 51 2.23 -13.50 20.70
C VAL A 51 3.61 -14.12 20.53
N ALA A 52 3.74 -15.44 20.66
CA ALA A 52 5.01 -16.14 20.45
C ALA A 52 5.47 -16.06 18.98
N GLY A 53 4.58 -16.24 18.02
CA GLY A 53 4.86 -16.12 16.59
C GLY A 53 5.31 -14.71 16.20
N VAL A 54 4.59 -13.68 16.65
CA VAL A 54 4.94 -12.27 16.40
C VAL A 54 6.24 -11.89 17.10
N GLY A 55 6.42 -12.31 18.36
CA GLY A 55 7.66 -12.06 19.11
C GLY A 55 8.89 -12.68 18.45
N THR A 56 8.80 -13.95 18.06
CA THR A 56 9.89 -14.62 17.34
C THR A 56 10.15 -14.01 15.96
N PHE A 57 9.11 -13.60 15.24
CA PHE A 57 9.24 -12.93 13.95
C PHE A 57 9.97 -11.59 14.06
N PHE A 58 9.63 -10.76 15.05
CA PHE A 58 10.19 -9.41 15.18
C PHE A 58 11.60 -9.39 15.78
N PHE A 59 11.87 -10.26 16.77
CA PHE A 59 13.14 -10.23 17.52
C PHE A 59 14.19 -11.21 17.00
N LEU A 60 13.79 -12.35 16.44
CA LEU A 60 14.72 -13.42 16.04
C LEU A 60 14.76 -13.65 14.53
N ALA A 61 13.69 -13.35 13.81
CA ALA A 61 13.61 -13.71 12.40
C ALA A 61 14.38 -12.69 11.53
N PRO A 62 15.27 -13.14 10.62
CA PRO A 62 16.07 -12.26 9.78
C PRO A 62 15.22 -11.30 8.96
N MET A 63 14.07 -11.77 8.47
CA MET A 63 13.15 -10.96 7.69
C MET A 63 12.54 -9.82 8.51
N GLY A 64 12.18 -10.08 9.78
CA GLY A 64 11.57 -9.09 10.67
C GLY A 64 12.55 -7.97 11.06
N ILE A 65 13.80 -8.33 11.36
CA ILE A 65 14.86 -7.36 11.69
C ILE A 65 15.19 -6.49 10.47
N ASN A 66 15.35 -7.10 9.29
CA ASN A 66 15.63 -6.38 8.05
C ASN A 66 14.47 -5.47 7.63
N LEU A 67 13.21 -5.90 7.87
CA LEU A 67 12.02 -5.09 7.58
C LEU A 67 11.99 -3.81 8.42
N HIS A 68 12.37 -3.86 9.70
CA HIS A 68 12.44 -2.66 10.53
C HIS A 68 13.48 -1.65 10.00
N GLY A 69 14.65 -2.13 9.59
CA GLY A 69 15.67 -1.31 8.92
C GLY A 69 15.14 -0.69 7.63
N TYR A 70 14.51 -1.50 6.78
CA TYR A 70 13.92 -1.06 5.51
C TYR A 70 12.87 0.02 5.71
N VAL A 71 11.92 -0.16 6.62
CA VAL A 71 10.88 0.84 6.92
C VAL A 71 11.49 2.16 7.38
N ARG A 72 12.50 2.09 8.25
CA ARG A 72 13.21 3.27 8.73
C ARG A 72 13.93 4.00 7.60
N ASP A 73 14.54 3.27 6.68
CA ASP A 73 15.26 3.85 5.56
C ASP A 73 14.30 4.40 4.48
N SER A 74 13.18 3.72 4.22
CA SER A 74 12.08 4.25 3.40
C SER A 74 11.52 5.55 3.98
N TYR A 75 11.31 5.64 5.30
CA TYR A 75 10.82 6.86 5.94
C TYR A 75 11.80 8.03 5.78
N ARG A 76 13.11 7.76 5.93
CA ARG A 76 14.15 8.77 5.68
C ARG A 76 14.17 9.23 4.23
N GLU A 77 13.93 8.34 3.28
CA GLU A 77 13.86 8.70 1.86
C GLU A 77 12.61 9.52 1.54
N LEU A 78 11.46 9.17 2.15
CA LEU A 78 10.24 9.97 2.05
C LEU A 78 10.42 11.39 2.61
N GLN A 79 11.26 11.56 3.64
CA GLN A 79 11.60 12.89 4.15
C GLN A 79 12.47 13.71 3.19
N LYS A 80 13.17 13.08 2.24
CA LYS A 80 13.92 13.78 1.18
C LYS A 80 13.03 14.22 0.02
N VAL A 81 11.78 13.73 -0.04
CA VAL A 81 10.82 14.18 -1.04
C VAL A 81 10.45 15.62 -0.69
N VAL A 82 11.01 16.56 -1.45
CA VAL A 82 10.66 17.97 -1.36
C VAL A 82 9.25 18.11 -1.92
N TRP A 83 8.28 18.19 -1.02
CA TRP A 83 6.91 18.46 -1.41
C TRP A 83 6.82 19.86 -2.01
N PRO A 84 6.20 20.01 -3.20
CA PRO A 84 6.04 21.30 -3.84
C PRO A 84 5.29 22.25 -2.91
N THR A 85 5.59 23.54 -3.04
CA THR A 85 4.96 24.53 -2.16
C THR A 85 3.45 24.57 -2.41
N ARG A 86 2.64 24.94 -1.40
CA ARG A 86 1.17 25.05 -1.58
C ARG A 86 0.78 25.94 -2.76
N LYS A 87 1.60 26.95 -3.06
CA LYS A 87 1.39 27.86 -4.19
C LYS A 87 1.57 27.16 -5.54
N GLU A 88 2.59 26.31 -5.66
CA GLU A 88 2.84 25.51 -6.88
C GLU A 88 1.74 24.48 -7.10
N THR A 89 1.34 23.76 -6.06
CA THR A 89 0.25 22.77 -6.17
C THR A 89 -1.05 23.42 -6.63
N VAL A 90 -1.42 24.55 -6.02
CA VAL A 90 -2.65 25.29 -6.39
C VAL A 90 -2.55 25.84 -7.81
N GLN A 91 -1.38 26.27 -8.26
CA GLN A 91 -1.16 26.72 -9.64
C GLN A 91 -1.45 25.58 -10.63
N PHE A 92 -0.93 24.37 -10.39
CA PHE A 92 -1.22 23.23 -11.24
C PHE A 92 -2.71 22.83 -11.20
N THR A 93 -3.37 22.89 -10.04
CA THR A 93 -4.81 22.65 -9.94
C THR A 93 -5.61 23.64 -10.79
N TRP A 94 -5.28 24.93 -10.73
CA TRP A 94 -5.97 25.95 -11.53
C TRP A 94 -5.74 25.79 -13.03
N ILE A 95 -4.52 25.43 -13.45
CA ILE A 95 -4.21 25.13 -14.86
C ILE A 95 -5.09 23.99 -15.35
N VAL A 96 -5.17 22.88 -14.60
CA VAL A 96 -6.01 21.73 -14.95
C VAL A 96 -7.50 22.11 -14.94
N PHE A 97 -7.95 22.90 -13.96
CA PHE A 97 -9.34 23.33 -13.86
C PHE A 97 -9.77 24.18 -15.07
N LEU A 98 -8.93 25.14 -15.47
CA LEU A 98 -9.15 25.95 -16.65
C LEU A 98 -9.18 25.09 -17.92
N PHE A 99 -8.25 24.14 -18.04
CA PHE A 99 -8.20 23.21 -19.17
C PHE A 99 -9.49 22.38 -19.29
N VAL A 100 -10.01 21.83 -18.19
CA VAL A 100 -11.26 21.06 -18.18
C VAL A 100 -12.46 21.93 -18.54
N ILE A 101 -12.53 23.19 -18.09
CA ILE A 101 -13.60 24.12 -18.49
C ILE A 101 -13.59 24.35 -20.00
N VAL A 102 -12.42 24.62 -20.59
CA VAL A 102 -12.29 24.83 -22.04
C VAL A 102 -12.72 23.60 -22.81
N LEU A 103 -12.26 22.41 -22.40
CA LEU A 103 -12.68 21.15 -23.02
C LEU A 103 -14.19 20.89 -22.86
N GLY A 104 -14.76 21.17 -21.70
CA GLY A 104 -16.19 21.03 -21.46
C GLY A 104 -17.03 21.95 -22.34
N LEU A 105 -16.61 23.21 -22.49
CA LEU A 105 -17.26 24.17 -23.40
C LEU A 105 -17.11 23.74 -24.86
N PHE A 106 -15.94 23.23 -25.25
CA PHE A 106 -15.69 22.73 -26.60
C PHE A 106 -16.60 21.55 -26.93
N LEU A 107 -16.67 20.54 -26.04
CA LEU A 107 -17.54 19.39 -26.21
C LEU A 107 -19.01 19.82 -26.28
N TRP A 108 -19.45 20.68 -25.36
CA TRP A 108 -20.81 21.23 -25.39
C TRP A 108 -21.15 21.91 -26.71
N ALA A 109 -20.22 22.70 -27.28
CA ALA A 109 -20.41 23.36 -28.56
C ALA A 109 -20.50 22.35 -29.72
N VAL A 110 -19.67 21.32 -29.73
CA VAL A 110 -19.69 20.25 -30.74
C VAL A 110 -20.98 19.45 -30.64
N ASP A 111 -21.36 19.01 -29.44
CA ASP A 111 -22.59 18.25 -29.21
C ASP A 111 -23.83 19.06 -29.58
N SER A 112 -23.85 20.36 -29.25
CA SER A 112 -24.94 21.27 -29.63
C SER A 112 -25.00 21.48 -31.15
N SER A 113 -23.84 21.61 -31.81
CA SER A 113 -23.77 21.76 -33.27
C SER A 113 -24.21 20.49 -33.99
N LEU A 114 -23.83 19.31 -33.48
CA LEU A 114 -24.31 18.02 -33.97
C LEU A 114 -25.81 17.88 -33.77
N ALA A 115 -26.35 18.23 -32.60
CA ALA A 115 -27.79 18.21 -32.35
C ALA A 115 -28.54 19.11 -33.34
N TRP A 116 -28.06 20.34 -33.56
CA TRP A 116 -28.66 21.25 -34.53
C TRP A 116 -28.62 20.70 -35.96
N LEU A 117 -27.48 20.14 -36.40
CA LEU A 117 -27.36 19.51 -37.73
C LEU A 117 -28.30 18.31 -37.88
N LEU A 118 -28.31 17.40 -36.90
CA LEU A 118 -29.12 16.18 -36.95
C LEU A 118 -30.63 16.49 -36.88
N TYR A 119 -31.07 17.32 -35.93
CA TYR A 119 -32.49 17.63 -35.77
C TYR A 119 -33.02 18.63 -36.80
N GLY A 120 -32.22 19.63 -37.16
CA GLY A 120 -32.62 20.69 -38.08
C GLY A 120 -32.55 20.29 -39.55
N VAL A 121 -31.47 19.61 -39.96
CA VAL A 121 -31.22 19.30 -41.38
C VAL A 121 -31.71 17.91 -41.76
N ILE A 122 -31.46 16.90 -40.92
CA ILE A 122 -31.74 15.50 -41.28
C ILE A 122 -33.16 15.09 -40.88
N LEU A 123 -33.61 15.44 -39.68
CA LEU A 123 -34.94 15.02 -39.20
C LEU A 123 -36.08 15.95 -39.66
N GLY A 124 -35.77 17.11 -40.25
CA GLY A 124 -36.78 18.05 -40.77
C GLY A 124 -37.76 18.58 -39.73
N LYS A 125 -37.47 18.46 -38.42
CA LYS A 125 -38.33 18.98 -37.35
C LYS A 125 -38.04 20.46 -37.11
N GLY A 126 -38.25 21.25 -38.17
CA GLY A 126 -38.08 22.70 -38.21
C GLY A 126 -39.41 23.41 -38.48
N SER A 127 -40.40 23.18 -37.62
CA SER A 127 -41.51 24.05 -37.20
C SER A 127 -42.12 23.42 -35.95
#